data_AF-A0A8H3SVC7-F1
#
_entry.id   AF-A0A8H3SVC7-F1
#
_cell.length_a   1.000
_cell.length_b   1.000
_cell.length_c   1.000
_cell.angle_alpha   90.00
_cell.angle_beta   90.00
_cell.angle_gamma   90.00
#
_symmetry.space_group_name_H-M   'P 1'
#
loop_
_entity.id
_entity.type
_entity.pdbx_description
1 polymer ?
#
loop_
_entity_poly.entity_id
_entity_poly.type
_entity_poly.pdbx_seq_one_letter_code
_entity_poly.pdbx_strand_id
1 'polypeptide(L)'
;MDGFVGLDDSIVKGAMELSESEMPLAEKVKRLAPAYAGSCALLSLYDPASRMLHVACTGDSRAVLARRRADGGWEAVPLSVDQTGKNEDEIARLRAEHPGEDEVVKGGRVLGLAVSRAFGDCQWKWPLEFQNDVQKRFYGPAPLTPRYPVCTPPYLTAEPVVTSTRIGDGEPAFLIMATDGLWDMMSSQQAVDLVGRWLEGAAVGEKSSRLESPGRFDFSRFWDEVDWQFVEERTAVQDDNAAVHLVRNSLGGNHHEMIAGRLAFSFPASRRVRDDVTVQVVFFNEGPQK
;
A
#
# COMPACT_ATOMS: atom_id res chain seq x y z
N MET A 1 12.28 13.23 -13.70
CA MET A 1 11.40 12.52 -12.75
C MET A 1 12.11 11.23 -12.35
N ASP A 2 13.42 11.30 -12.08
CA ASP A 2 14.29 10.13 -12.22
C ASP A 2 14.72 9.59 -10.86
N GLY A 3 14.21 10.15 -9.76
CA GLY A 3 14.63 9.78 -8.41
C GLY A 3 14.26 8.34 -8.05
N PHE A 4 13.04 7.90 -8.39
CA PHE A 4 12.58 6.54 -8.13
C PHE A 4 13.35 5.52 -8.96
N VAL A 5 13.40 5.71 -10.29
CA VAL A 5 14.12 4.80 -11.19
C VAL A 5 15.62 4.82 -10.89
N GLY A 6 16.23 5.98 -10.63
CA GLY A 6 17.64 6.09 -10.29
C GLY A 6 18.00 5.41 -8.96
N LEU A 7 17.14 5.53 -7.93
CA LEU A 7 17.32 4.79 -6.68
C LEU A 7 17.18 3.29 -6.92
N ASP A 8 16.16 2.84 -7.65
CA ASP A 8 15.96 1.42 -7.96
C ASP A 8 17.10 0.84 -8.79
N ASP A 9 17.60 1.58 -9.79
CA ASP A 9 18.78 1.21 -10.56
C ASP A 9 20.00 1.04 -9.66
N SER A 10 20.21 1.94 -8.69
CA SER A 10 21.30 1.81 -7.72
C SER A 10 21.19 0.55 -6.85
N ILE A 11 19.97 0.08 -6.59
CA ILE A 11 19.69 -1.15 -5.84
C ILE A 11 19.90 -2.38 -6.74
N VAL A 12 19.25 -2.41 -7.90
CA VAL A 12 19.11 -3.58 -8.76
C VAL A 12 20.32 -3.76 -9.69
N LYS A 13 20.73 -2.71 -10.40
CA LYS A 13 21.92 -2.75 -11.27
C LYS A 13 23.20 -2.69 -10.44
N GLY A 14 23.22 -1.88 -9.38
CA GLY A 14 24.35 -1.82 -8.46
C GLY A 14 24.64 -3.18 -7.79
N ALA A 15 23.61 -3.99 -7.53
CA ALA A 15 23.78 -5.37 -7.07
C ALA A 15 24.46 -6.29 -8.11
N MET A 16 24.21 -6.08 -9.41
CA MET A 16 24.91 -6.81 -10.48
C MET A 16 26.40 -6.52 -10.46
N GLU A 17 26.77 -5.23 -10.46
CA GLU A 17 28.16 -4.78 -10.39
C GLU A 17 28.87 -5.27 -9.11
N LEU A 18 28.18 -5.20 -7.97
CA LEU A 18 28.69 -5.67 -6.69
C LEU A 18 29.01 -7.17 -6.69
N SER A 19 28.20 -7.99 -7.37
CA SER A 19 28.39 -9.43 -7.43
C SER A 19 29.75 -9.81 -8.05
N GLU A 20 30.25 -8.98 -8.97
CA GLU A 20 31.53 -9.14 -9.68
C GLU A 20 32.72 -8.52 -8.93
N SER A 21 32.49 -7.68 -7.92
CA SER A 21 33.56 -7.00 -7.18
C SER A 21 34.46 -7.96 -6.37
N GLU A 22 35.64 -7.52 -5.94
CA GLU A 22 36.53 -8.30 -5.05
C GLU A 22 36.14 -8.19 -3.55
N MET A 23 34.95 -7.68 -3.26
CA MET A 23 34.48 -7.47 -1.89
C MET A 23 34.29 -8.81 -1.13
N PRO A 24 34.59 -8.87 0.19
CA PRO A 24 34.33 -10.06 0.98
C PRO A 24 32.87 -10.52 0.92
N LEU A 25 32.65 -11.83 0.88
CA LEU A 25 31.31 -12.44 0.73
C LEU A 25 30.28 -11.91 1.73
N ALA A 26 30.67 -11.77 3.01
CA ALA A 26 29.78 -11.28 4.06
C ALA A 26 29.26 -9.85 3.79
N GLU A 27 30.08 -9.01 3.17
CA GLU A 27 29.71 -7.64 2.82
C GLU A 27 28.87 -7.61 1.54
N LYS A 28 29.20 -8.45 0.55
CA LYS A 28 28.37 -8.62 -0.65
C LYS A 28 26.96 -9.05 -0.30
N VAL A 29 26.80 -10.10 0.50
CA VAL A 29 25.47 -10.64 0.87
C VAL A 29 24.60 -9.57 1.53
N LYS A 30 25.17 -8.76 2.43
CA LYS A 30 24.43 -7.65 3.07
C LYS A 30 23.98 -6.59 2.08
N ARG A 31 24.83 -6.25 1.11
CA ARG A 31 24.56 -5.20 0.13
C ARG A 31 23.71 -5.66 -1.05
N LEU A 32 23.60 -6.98 -1.28
CA LEU A 32 22.65 -7.57 -2.23
C LEU A 32 21.23 -7.66 -1.65
N ALA A 33 21.10 -7.74 -0.33
CA ALA A 33 19.81 -7.93 0.34
C ALA A 33 18.71 -6.91 -0.06
N PRO A 34 19.01 -5.60 -0.24
CA PRO A 34 18.00 -4.65 -0.71
C PRO A 34 17.42 -4.97 -2.08
N ALA A 35 18.20 -5.56 -2.99
CA ALA A 35 17.72 -5.95 -4.31
C ALA A 35 16.77 -7.16 -4.24
N TYR A 36 17.01 -8.06 -3.27
CA TYR A 36 16.19 -9.25 -3.06
C TYR A 36 14.82 -8.93 -2.44
N ALA A 37 14.74 -7.86 -1.67
CA ALA A 37 13.50 -7.39 -1.08
C ALA A 37 12.69 -6.57 -2.09
N GLY A 38 11.38 -6.50 -1.88
CA GLY A 38 10.45 -5.66 -2.65
C GLY A 38 9.86 -4.57 -1.76
N SER A 39 9.59 -3.40 -2.34
CA SER A 39 8.81 -2.36 -1.65
C SER A 39 7.97 -1.55 -2.63
N CYS A 40 6.69 -1.36 -2.31
CA CYS A 40 5.88 -0.28 -2.85
C CYS A 40 6.38 1.06 -2.29
N ALA A 41 5.98 2.16 -2.93
CA ALA A 41 6.23 3.51 -2.46
C ALA A 41 5.06 4.42 -2.84
N LEU A 42 4.60 5.19 -1.87
CA LEU A 42 3.57 6.21 -2.05
C LEU A 42 4.08 7.50 -1.42
N LEU A 43 4.35 8.51 -2.25
CA LEU A 43 4.92 9.78 -1.85
C LEU A 43 3.93 10.91 -2.13
N SER A 44 3.73 11.80 -1.17
CA SER A 44 3.04 13.06 -1.39
C SER A 44 3.99 14.24 -1.15
N LEU A 45 3.83 15.30 -1.96
CA LEU A 45 4.55 16.56 -1.83
C LEU A 45 3.56 17.70 -1.98
N TYR A 46 3.42 18.52 -0.94
CA TYR A 46 2.55 19.69 -0.96
C TYR A 46 3.38 20.97 -0.96
N ASP A 47 3.17 21.82 -1.97
CA ASP A 47 3.70 23.18 -2.01
C ASP A 47 2.65 24.16 -1.47
N PRO A 48 2.85 24.76 -0.27
CA PRO A 48 1.89 25.68 0.32
C PRO A 48 1.77 27.01 -0.44
N ALA A 49 2.80 27.43 -1.20
CA ALA A 49 2.76 28.69 -1.94
C ALA A 49 1.84 28.59 -3.15
N SER A 50 1.95 27.50 -3.92
CA SER A 50 1.10 27.25 -5.10
C SER A 50 -0.19 26.48 -4.79
N ARG A 51 -0.26 25.87 -3.59
CA ARG A 51 -1.29 24.91 -3.13
C ARG A 51 -1.38 23.67 -4.01
N MET A 52 -0.27 23.29 -4.64
CA MET A 52 -0.18 22.09 -5.45
C MET A 52 0.21 20.89 -4.60
N LEU A 53 -0.62 19.86 -4.64
CA LEU A 53 -0.34 18.54 -4.08
C LEU A 53 0.04 17.60 -5.23
N HIS A 54 1.24 17.04 -5.14
CA HIS A 54 1.72 15.98 -6.02
C HIS A 54 1.70 14.66 -5.28
N VAL A 55 1.25 13.60 -5.95
CA VAL A 55 1.27 12.22 -5.44
C VAL A 55 1.99 11.35 -6.47
N ALA A 56 3.03 10.64 -6.03
CA ALA A 56 3.76 9.67 -6.83
C ALA A 56 3.54 8.26 -6.26
N CYS A 57 3.04 7.34 -7.09
CA CYS A 57 2.69 5.98 -6.68
C CYS A 57 3.46 4.95 -7.50
N THR A 58 4.13 4.02 -6.79
CA THR A 58 4.80 2.82 -7.30
C THR A 58 4.33 1.64 -6.46
N GLY A 59 3.37 0.85 -6.96
CA GLY A 59 2.76 -0.29 -6.26
C GLY A 59 1.27 -0.11 -6.00
N ASP A 60 0.76 -0.79 -4.97
CA ASP A 60 -0.66 -0.89 -4.61
C ASP A 60 -1.05 -0.19 -3.29
N SER A 61 -0.14 0.60 -2.73
CA SER A 61 -0.54 1.66 -1.78
C SER A 61 -1.37 2.72 -2.49
N ARG A 62 -2.36 3.30 -1.79
CA ARG A 62 -3.27 4.31 -2.37
C ARG A 62 -3.33 5.61 -1.60
N ALA A 63 -3.40 6.71 -2.34
CA ALA A 63 -3.68 8.06 -1.85
C ALA A 63 -5.09 8.50 -2.28
N VAL A 64 -5.88 8.98 -1.33
CA VAL A 64 -7.26 9.43 -1.54
C VAL A 64 -7.45 10.80 -0.91
N LEU A 65 -7.78 11.80 -1.72
CA LEU A 65 -8.13 13.14 -1.25
C LEU A 65 -9.61 13.19 -0.94
N ALA A 66 -9.96 13.61 0.26
CA ALA A 66 -11.32 13.96 0.64
C ALA A 66 -11.60 15.43 0.32
N ARG A 67 -12.69 15.67 -0.41
CA ARG A 67 -13.23 17.01 -0.65
C ARG A 67 -14.62 17.14 -0.08
N ARG A 68 -14.93 18.32 0.43
CA ARG A 68 -16.28 18.63 0.89
C ARG A 68 -17.21 18.86 -0.29
N ARG A 69 -18.35 18.18 -0.29
CA ARG A 69 -19.43 18.35 -1.26
C ARG A 69 -20.32 19.52 -0.85
N ALA A 70 -21.08 20.04 -1.83
CA ALA A 70 -22.02 21.13 -1.60
C ALA A 70 -23.17 20.76 -0.64
N ASP A 71 -23.49 19.47 -0.50
CA ASP A 71 -24.47 18.94 0.45
C ASP A 71 -23.93 18.79 1.88
N GLY A 72 -22.66 19.15 2.11
CA GLY A 72 -21.98 19.05 3.39
C GLY A 72 -21.26 17.73 3.63
N GLY A 73 -21.49 16.70 2.81
CA GLY A 73 -20.82 15.40 2.89
C GLY A 73 -19.41 15.41 2.32
N TRP A 74 -18.73 14.27 2.40
CA TRP A 74 -17.39 14.09 1.85
C TRP A 74 -17.42 13.28 0.56
N GLU A 75 -16.51 13.58 -0.35
CA GLU A 75 -16.25 12.85 -1.59
C GLU A 75 -14.82 12.34 -1.59
N ALA A 76 -14.65 11.04 -1.83
CA ALA A 76 -13.35 10.42 -2.04
C ALA A 76 -12.88 10.61 -3.49
N VAL A 77 -11.76 11.30 -3.65
CA VAL A 77 -11.09 11.53 -4.94
C VAL A 77 -9.75 10.78 -4.93
N PRO A 78 -9.65 9.60 -5.57
CA PRO A 78 -8.38 8.88 -5.69
C PRO A 78 -7.33 9.75 -6.40
N LEU A 79 -6.15 9.90 -5.80
CA LEU A 79 -4.99 10.56 -6.39
C LEU A 79 -3.94 9.56 -6.91
N SER A 80 -4.12 8.28 -6.62
CA SER A 80 -3.38 7.18 -7.23
C SER A 80 -4.32 6.02 -7.56
N VAL A 81 -3.88 5.17 -8.47
CA VAL A 81 -4.57 3.94 -8.86
C VAL A 81 -3.62 2.78 -8.60
N ASP A 82 -4.10 1.72 -7.95
CA ASP A 82 -3.28 0.58 -7.55
C ASP A 82 -2.65 -0.10 -8.77
N GLN A 83 -1.35 -0.34 -8.70
CA GLN A 83 -0.57 -0.91 -9.80
C GLN A 83 -0.36 -2.40 -9.56
N THR A 84 -1.36 -3.18 -9.98
CA THR A 84 -1.41 -4.63 -9.83
C THR A 84 -1.71 -5.32 -11.16
N GLY A 85 -1.58 -6.64 -11.21
CA GLY A 85 -2.00 -7.43 -12.36
C GLY A 85 -3.52 -7.48 -12.59
N LYS A 86 -4.33 -6.74 -11.81
CA LYS A 86 -5.77 -6.56 -12.02
C LYS A 86 -6.11 -5.23 -12.70
N ASN A 87 -5.17 -4.29 -12.75
CA ASN A 87 -5.36 -2.97 -13.36
C ASN A 87 -5.21 -3.07 -14.88
N GLU A 88 -6.26 -2.69 -15.62
CA GLU A 88 -6.30 -2.81 -17.08
C GLU A 88 -5.20 -2.02 -17.79
N ASP A 89 -4.87 -0.82 -17.29
CA ASP A 89 -3.81 0.01 -17.85
C ASP A 89 -2.43 -0.61 -17.63
N GLU A 90 -2.19 -1.21 -16.46
CA GLU A 90 -0.93 -1.93 -16.18
C GLU A 90 -0.82 -3.24 -16.97
N ILE A 91 -1.93 -3.96 -17.15
CA ILE A 91 -1.98 -5.14 -18.03
C ILE A 91 -1.65 -4.73 -19.47
N ALA A 92 -2.25 -3.64 -19.96
CA ALA A 92 -2.00 -3.14 -21.30
C ALA A 92 -0.53 -2.72 -21.49
N ARG A 93 0.05 -2.02 -20.50
CA ARG A 93 1.47 -1.65 -20.47
C ARG A 93 2.37 -2.88 -20.54
N LEU A 94 2.18 -3.87 -19.66
CA LEU A 94 2.99 -5.08 -19.62
C LEU A 94 2.89 -5.90 -20.91
N ARG A 95 1.70 -5.99 -21.52
CA ARG A 95 1.53 -6.65 -22.83
C ARG A 95 2.27 -5.93 -23.96
N ALA A 96 2.33 -4.59 -23.91
CA ALA A 96 3.05 -3.81 -24.89
C ALA A 96 4.58 -3.93 -24.72
N GLU A 97 5.06 -4.01 -23.47
CA GLU A 97 6.48 -4.19 -23.13
C GLU A 97 6.99 -5.60 -23.43
N HIS A 98 6.13 -6.62 -23.34
CA HIS A 98 6.47 -8.04 -23.53
C HIS A 98 5.62 -8.72 -24.62
N PRO A 99 5.76 -8.31 -25.90
CA PRO A 99 4.96 -8.86 -26.98
C PRO A 99 5.21 -10.36 -27.18
N GLY A 100 4.13 -11.15 -27.20
CA GLY A 100 4.18 -12.61 -27.37
C GLY A 100 4.30 -13.41 -26.08
N GLU A 101 4.32 -12.75 -24.91
CA GLU A 101 4.34 -13.40 -23.60
C GLU A 101 2.99 -13.28 -22.88
N ASP A 102 1.99 -14.04 -23.33
CA ASP A 102 0.60 -13.94 -22.82
C ASP A 102 0.45 -14.28 -21.33
N GLU A 103 1.43 -14.97 -20.75
CA GLU A 103 1.42 -15.44 -19.35
C GLU A 103 2.10 -14.47 -18.37
N VAL A 104 2.59 -13.30 -18.83
CA VAL A 104 3.23 -12.29 -17.95
C VAL A 104 2.28 -11.87 -16.83
N VAL A 105 1.00 -11.66 -17.15
CA VAL A 105 -0.03 -11.34 -16.16
C VAL A 105 -1.10 -12.41 -16.13
N LYS A 106 -1.21 -13.11 -15.00
CA LYS A 106 -2.18 -14.20 -14.80
C LYS A 106 -2.76 -14.16 -13.40
N GLY A 107 -4.09 -14.30 -13.30
CA GLY A 107 -4.78 -14.35 -12.01
C GLY A 107 -4.60 -13.07 -11.17
N GLY A 108 -4.48 -11.91 -11.82
CA GLY A 108 -4.25 -10.65 -11.14
C GLY A 108 -2.80 -10.39 -10.70
N ARG A 109 -1.83 -11.19 -11.19
CA ARG A 109 -0.44 -11.18 -10.71
C ARG A 109 0.56 -11.15 -11.87
N VAL A 110 1.67 -10.44 -11.70
CA VAL A 110 2.80 -10.35 -12.65
C VAL A 110 3.81 -11.46 -12.34
N LEU A 111 3.81 -12.54 -13.11
CA LEU A 111 4.60 -13.75 -12.86
C LEU A 111 4.55 -14.19 -11.38
N GLY A 112 3.35 -14.16 -10.77
CA GLY A 112 3.11 -14.51 -9.37
C GLY A 112 3.18 -13.37 -8.35
N LEU A 113 3.75 -12.21 -8.69
CA LEU A 113 3.79 -11.03 -7.82
C LEU A 113 2.48 -10.24 -7.88
N ALA A 114 2.03 -9.69 -6.75
CA ALA A 114 0.76 -8.95 -6.69
C ALA A 114 0.82 -7.61 -7.46
N VAL A 115 1.95 -6.91 -7.32
CA VAL A 115 2.18 -5.59 -7.91
C VAL A 115 2.84 -5.67 -9.28
N SER A 116 2.58 -4.66 -10.11
CA SER A 116 3.23 -4.47 -11.42
C SER A 116 4.37 -3.45 -11.38
N ARG A 117 4.50 -2.70 -10.28
CA ARG A 117 5.58 -1.75 -10.03
C ARG A 117 6.07 -1.84 -8.59
N ALA A 118 7.38 -1.86 -8.39
CA ALA A 118 8.00 -1.89 -7.07
C ALA A 118 9.49 -1.53 -7.15
N PHE A 119 10.06 -1.10 -6.03
CA PHE A 119 11.50 -1.08 -5.81
C PHE A 119 12.03 -2.48 -5.50
N GLY A 120 13.27 -2.77 -5.87
CA GLY A 120 13.89 -4.07 -5.62
C GLY A 120 13.24 -5.18 -6.45
N ASP A 121 12.76 -6.25 -5.83
CA ASP A 121 12.15 -7.42 -6.48
C ASP A 121 12.98 -7.92 -7.67
N CYS A 122 14.28 -8.05 -7.45
CA CYS A 122 15.27 -8.23 -8.49
C CYS A 122 15.00 -9.42 -9.43
N GLN A 123 14.30 -10.45 -8.97
CA GLN A 123 13.94 -11.62 -9.78
C GLN A 123 13.07 -11.28 -10.98
N TRP A 124 12.31 -10.18 -10.92
CA TRP A 124 11.50 -9.69 -12.03
C TRP A 124 12.27 -8.72 -12.93
N LYS A 125 13.46 -8.28 -12.52
CA LYS A 125 14.26 -7.27 -13.24
C LYS A 125 15.53 -7.85 -13.87
N TRP A 126 16.12 -8.86 -13.25
CA TRP A 126 17.37 -9.45 -13.71
C TRP A 126 17.18 -10.51 -14.80
N PRO A 127 18.15 -10.63 -15.72
CA PRO A 127 18.24 -11.77 -16.63
C PRO A 127 18.29 -13.11 -15.87
N LEU A 128 17.70 -14.16 -16.46
CA LEU A 128 17.64 -15.49 -15.84
C LEU A 128 19.04 -16.04 -15.52
N GLU A 129 20.04 -15.80 -16.38
CA GLU A 129 21.43 -16.22 -16.14
C GLU A 129 21.98 -15.63 -14.84
N PHE A 130 21.71 -14.34 -14.61
CA PHE A 130 22.17 -13.65 -13.41
C PHE A 130 21.40 -14.12 -12.16
N GLN A 131 20.08 -14.37 -12.26
CA GLN A 131 19.32 -14.98 -11.17
C GLN A 131 19.94 -16.32 -10.73
N ASN A 132 20.30 -17.17 -11.70
CA ASN A 132 20.94 -18.46 -11.43
C ASN A 132 22.34 -18.29 -10.81
N ASP A 133 23.13 -17.34 -11.28
CA ASP A 133 24.47 -17.07 -10.76
C ASP A 133 24.41 -16.62 -9.29
N VAL A 134 23.55 -15.66 -8.99
CA VAL A 134 23.41 -15.10 -7.64
C VAL A 134 22.85 -16.12 -6.65
N GLN A 135 21.90 -16.95 -7.07
CA GLN A 135 21.41 -18.05 -6.24
C GLN A 135 22.55 -19.00 -5.86
N LYS A 136 23.39 -19.40 -6.84
CA LYS A 136 24.48 -20.37 -6.63
C LYS A 136 25.63 -19.80 -5.81
N ARG A 137 26.03 -18.55 -6.06
CA ARG A 137 27.22 -17.93 -5.45
C ARG A 137 26.93 -17.24 -4.11
N PHE A 138 25.71 -16.71 -3.93
CA PHE A 138 25.38 -15.82 -2.82
C PHE A 138 24.13 -16.24 -2.03
N TYR A 139 23.58 -17.44 -2.28
CA TYR A 139 22.34 -17.91 -1.67
C TYR A 139 21.19 -16.91 -1.83
N GLY A 140 21.15 -16.23 -2.98
CA GLY A 140 20.06 -15.33 -3.33
C GLY A 140 18.72 -16.06 -3.55
N PRO A 141 17.65 -15.31 -3.83
CA PRO A 141 16.33 -15.87 -4.09
C PRO A 141 16.34 -16.92 -5.20
N ALA A 142 15.48 -17.92 -5.10
CA ALA A 142 15.37 -18.96 -6.10
C ALA A 142 14.82 -18.40 -7.42
N PRO A 143 15.44 -18.62 -8.60
CA PRO A 143 15.00 -18.08 -9.88
C PRO A 143 13.51 -18.33 -10.16
N LEU A 144 12.89 -17.44 -10.95
CA LEU A 144 11.46 -17.57 -11.27
C LEU A 144 11.16 -18.85 -12.08
N THR A 145 12.09 -19.28 -12.93
CA THR A 145 12.01 -20.53 -13.70
C THR A 145 12.40 -21.74 -12.82
N PRO A 146 11.67 -22.87 -12.87
CA PRO A 146 10.72 -23.29 -13.91
C PRO A 146 9.27 -22.84 -13.70
N ARG A 147 8.95 -22.18 -12.58
CA ARG A 147 7.56 -21.82 -12.27
C ARG A 147 7.01 -20.78 -13.23
N TYR A 148 7.82 -19.79 -13.60
CA TYR A 148 7.47 -18.73 -14.54
C TYR A 148 8.60 -18.57 -15.59
N PRO A 149 8.27 -18.40 -16.87
CA PRO A 149 9.26 -18.12 -17.90
C PRO A 149 9.83 -16.71 -17.73
N VAL A 150 11.15 -16.57 -17.89
CA VAL A 150 11.86 -15.29 -17.91
C VAL A 150 12.48 -15.13 -19.29
N CYS A 151 11.76 -14.47 -20.19
CA CYS A 151 12.11 -14.30 -21.60
C CYS A 151 12.65 -12.89 -21.90
N THR A 152 11.93 -11.84 -21.48
CA THR A 152 12.30 -10.43 -21.76
C THR A 152 12.28 -9.53 -20.50
N PRO A 153 13.02 -9.87 -19.43
CA PRO A 153 13.12 -8.96 -18.28
C PRO A 153 13.72 -7.61 -18.70
N PRO A 154 13.35 -6.49 -18.01
CA PRO A 154 12.60 -6.44 -16.75
C PRO A 154 11.07 -6.45 -16.92
N TYR A 155 10.37 -7.18 -16.05
CA TYR A 155 8.90 -7.25 -15.95
C TYR A 155 8.32 -6.29 -14.90
N LEU A 156 9.17 -5.65 -14.10
CA LEU A 156 8.80 -4.69 -13.07
C LEU A 156 9.58 -3.39 -13.28
N THR A 157 8.93 -2.27 -12.97
CA THR A 157 9.56 -0.94 -12.93
C THR A 157 9.31 -0.28 -11.58
N ALA A 158 10.24 0.56 -11.12
CA ALA A 158 10.01 1.44 -9.98
C ALA A 158 9.43 2.82 -10.39
N GLU A 159 9.25 3.06 -11.70
CA GLU A 159 8.76 4.33 -12.21
C GLU A 159 7.36 4.67 -11.67
N PRO A 160 7.19 5.81 -10.99
CA PRO A 160 5.92 6.16 -10.39
C PRO A 160 4.95 6.74 -11.42
N VAL A 161 3.65 6.52 -11.22
CA VAL A 161 2.62 7.36 -11.81
C VAL A 161 2.42 8.57 -10.91
N VAL A 162 2.49 9.77 -11.50
CA VAL A 162 2.40 11.03 -10.76
C VAL A 162 1.10 11.76 -11.10
N THR A 163 0.30 12.04 -10.07
CA THR A 163 -0.91 12.88 -10.16
C THR A 163 -0.64 14.22 -9.48
N SER A 164 -1.15 15.31 -10.05
CA SER A 164 -1.06 16.65 -9.47
C SER A 164 -2.45 17.24 -9.32
N THR A 165 -2.77 17.75 -8.15
CA THR A 165 -4.06 18.39 -7.86
C THR A 165 -3.87 19.64 -7.03
N ARG A 166 -4.68 20.66 -7.29
CA ARG A 166 -4.70 21.87 -6.46
C ARG A 166 -5.61 21.64 -5.25
N ILE A 167 -5.11 21.99 -4.07
CA ILE A 167 -5.94 22.07 -2.85
C ILE A 167 -6.69 23.40 -2.86
N GLY A 168 -8.01 23.33 -2.65
CA GLY A 168 -8.90 24.49 -2.64
C GLY A 168 -8.58 25.45 -1.49
N ASP A 169 -9.01 26.71 -1.63
CA ASP A 169 -8.94 27.69 -0.54
C ASP A 169 -10.18 27.59 0.36
N GLY A 170 -10.01 27.83 1.65
CA GLY A 170 -11.12 27.99 2.61
C GLY A 170 -11.93 26.75 2.98
N GLU A 171 -12.02 25.73 2.11
CA GLU A 171 -12.76 24.50 2.40
C GLU A 171 -11.84 23.44 3.07
N PRO A 172 -12.31 22.78 4.15
CA PRO A 172 -11.61 21.66 4.75
C PRO A 172 -11.39 20.52 3.74
N ALA A 173 -10.16 20.01 3.70
CA ALA A 173 -9.80 18.85 2.90
C ALA A 173 -8.78 18.02 3.67
N PHE A 174 -8.73 16.71 3.40
CA PHE A 174 -7.69 15.86 3.95
C PHE A 174 -7.27 14.77 2.98
N LEU A 175 -6.02 14.33 3.07
CA LEU A 175 -5.46 13.24 2.29
C LEU A 175 -5.30 12.02 3.19
N ILE A 176 -5.85 10.88 2.76
CA ILE A 176 -5.55 9.57 3.33
C ILE A 176 -4.52 8.90 2.44
N MET A 177 -3.39 8.49 3.01
CA MET A 177 -2.40 7.63 2.38
C MET A 177 -2.31 6.35 3.18
N ALA A 178 -2.48 5.19 2.54
CA ALA A 178 -2.38 3.92 3.22
C ALA A 178 -1.90 2.78 2.32
N THR A 179 -1.36 1.73 2.95
CA THR A 179 -1.05 0.46 2.29
C THR A 179 -2.34 -0.30 1.95
N ASP A 180 -2.22 -1.27 1.05
CA ASP A 180 -3.27 -2.24 0.69
C ASP A 180 -3.90 -2.93 1.91
N GLY A 181 -3.15 -3.15 2.99
CA GLY A 181 -3.67 -3.65 4.26
C GLY A 181 -4.87 -2.85 4.83
N LEU A 182 -5.02 -1.55 4.49
CA LEU A 182 -6.26 -0.79 4.75
C LEU A 182 -7.27 -0.96 3.60
N TRP A 183 -6.84 -0.78 2.36
CA TRP A 183 -7.72 -0.68 1.18
C TRP A 183 -8.38 -2.00 0.78
N ASP A 184 -7.81 -3.14 1.18
CA ASP A 184 -8.45 -4.46 1.05
C ASP A 184 -9.62 -4.64 2.03
N MET A 185 -9.62 -3.84 3.11
CA MET A 185 -10.61 -3.92 4.19
C MET A 185 -11.74 -2.91 4.01
N MET A 186 -11.54 -1.80 3.30
CA MET A 186 -12.57 -0.78 3.10
C MET A 186 -12.36 -0.02 1.79
N SER A 187 -13.47 0.44 1.21
CA SER A 187 -13.45 1.33 0.06
C SER A 187 -12.91 2.72 0.42
N SER A 188 -12.45 3.44 -0.60
CA SER A 188 -11.99 4.82 -0.46
C SER A 188 -13.05 5.75 0.12
N GLN A 189 -14.32 5.58 -0.25
CA GLN A 189 -15.41 6.39 0.29
C GLN A 189 -15.71 6.07 1.76
N GLN A 190 -15.71 4.80 2.15
CA GLN A 190 -15.88 4.41 3.56
C GLN A 190 -14.78 5.00 4.45
N ALA A 191 -13.52 4.97 4.01
CA ALA A 191 -12.42 5.59 4.76
C ALA A 191 -12.58 7.11 4.90
N VAL A 192 -13.00 7.78 3.83
CA VAL A 192 -13.26 9.22 3.82
C VAL A 192 -14.43 9.58 4.74
N ASP A 193 -15.52 8.82 4.71
CA ASP A 193 -16.68 9.05 5.58
C ASP A 193 -16.34 8.84 7.06
N LEU A 194 -15.51 7.84 7.38
CA LEU A 194 -15.02 7.61 8.75
C LEU A 194 -14.22 8.81 9.28
N VAL A 195 -13.25 9.31 8.50
CA VAL A 195 -12.47 10.50 8.90
C VAL A 195 -13.39 11.74 8.98
N GLY A 196 -14.37 11.86 8.10
CA GLY A 196 -15.39 12.91 8.15
C GLY A 196 -16.17 12.93 9.47
N ARG A 197 -16.68 11.77 9.90
CA ARG A 197 -17.38 11.63 11.19
C ARG A 197 -16.46 11.87 12.38
N TRP A 198 -15.21 11.44 12.28
CA TRP A 198 -14.20 11.70 13.31
C TRP A 198 -13.97 13.21 13.51
N LEU A 199 -13.87 13.98 12.42
CA LEU A 199 -13.76 15.44 12.47
C LEU A 199 -15.00 16.09 13.09
N GLU A 200 -16.20 15.60 12.75
CA GLU A 200 -17.46 16.12 13.29
C GLU A 200 -17.59 15.84 14.79
N GLY A 201 -17.28 14.62 15.24
CA GLY A 201 -17.30 14.24 16.66
C GLY A 201 -16.30 15.05 17.49
N ALA A 202 -15.10 15.30 16.95
CA ALA A 202 -14.10 16.17 17.57
C ALA A 202 -14.62 17.61 17.74
N ALA A 203 -15.38 18.14 16.77
CA ALA A 203 -15.94 19.49 16.83
C ALA A 203 -17.04 19.66 17.89
N VAL A 204 -17.81 18.59 18.17
CA VAL A 204 -18.91 18.62 19.16
C VAL A 204 -18.39 18.39 20.59
N GLY A 205 -17.12 18.03 20.77
CA GLY A 205 -16.55 17.74 22.09
C GLY A 205 -17.20 16.52 22.76
N GLU A 206 -17.78 15.62 21.97
CA GLU A 206 -18.31 14.36 22.46
C GLU A 206 -17.15 13.57 23.07
N LYS A 207 -17.16 13.44 24.40
CA LYS A 207 -16.28 12.48 25.06
C LYS A 207 -16.67 11.11 24.55
N SER A 208 -15.76 10.51 23.76
CA SER A 208 -15.78 9.11 23.34
C SER A 208 -16.43 8.24 24.42
N SER A 209 -17.73 7.96 24.29
CA SER A 209 -18.35 6.92 25.09
C SER A 209 -17.86 5.62 24.47
N ARG A 210 -17.07 4.85 25.23
CA ARG A 210 -16.70 3.49 24.79
C ARG A 210 -18.02 2.79 24.52
N LEU A 211 -18.32 2.52 23.25
CA LEU A 211 -19.46 1.70 22.87
C LEU A 211 -19.31 0.38 23.65
N GLU A 212 -20.36 0.00 24.37
CA GLU A 212 -20.36 -1.30 25.04
C GLU A 212 -20.07 -2.36 23.98
N SER A 213 -19.02 -3.16 24.21
CA SER A 213 -18.73 -4.26 23.30
C SER A 213 -20.01 -5.09 23.20
N PRO A 214 -20.46 -5.44 21.98
CA PRO A 214 -21.38 -6.54 21.84
C PRO A 214 -20.84 -7.71 22.66
N GLY A 215 -21.74 -8.47 23.31
CA GLY A 215 -21.35 -9.60 24.17
C GLY A 215 -20.37 -10.55 23.46
N ARG A 216 -19.73 -11.44 24.24
CA ARG A 216 -18.66 -12.35 23.79
C ARG A 216 -18.76 -12.76 22.31
N PHE A 217 -17.75 -12.42 21.52
CA PHE A 217 -17.67 -12.84 20.12
C PHE A 217 -17.48 -14.35 20.02
N ASP A 218 -18.30 -15.02 19.22
CA ASP A 218 -18.13 -16.44 18.93
C ASP A 218 -17.07 -16.63 17.84
N PHE A 219 -15.82 -16.86 18.24
CA PHE A 219 -14.72 -17.10 17.33
C PHE A 219 -14.86 -18.38 16.49
N SER A 220 -15.75 -19.31 16.85
CA SER A 220 -16.01 -20.49 16.02
C SER A 220 -16.67 -20.10 14.69
N ARG A 221 -17.43 -19.00 14.66
CA ARG A 221 -18.07 -18.42 13.47
C ARG A 221 -17.17 -17.44 12.71
N PHE A 222 -15.99 -17.13 13.26
CA PHE A 222 -15.08 -16.12 12.72
C PHE A 222 -14.68 -16.38 11.27
N TRP A 223 -14.59 -17.65 10.89
CA TRP A 223 -14.18 -18.07 9.55
C TRP A 223 -15.35 -18.32 8.59
N ASP A 224 -16.56 -18.48 9.12
CA ASP A 224 -17.74 -18.92 8.36
C ASP A 224 -18.78 -17.80 8.14
N GLU A 225 -18.90 -16.84 9.05
CA GLU A 225 -20.01 -15.87 9.06
C GLU A 225 -19.59 -14.40 9.22
N VAL A 226 -18.28 -14.11 9.36
CA VAL A 226 -17.80 -12.74 9.57
C VAL A 226 -17.38 -12.11 8.26
N ASP A 227 -17.98 -10.97 7.95
CA ASP A 227 -17.41 -10.09 6.94
C ASP A 227 -16.07 -9.58 7.45
N TRP A 228 -15.02 -10.00 6.74
CA TRP A 228 -13.65 -9.62 7.02
C TRP A 228 -13.48 -8.12 6.82
N GLN A 229 -14.21 -7.54 5.87
CA GLN A 229 -14.19 -6.15 5.51
C GLN A 229 -14.91 -5.26 6.54
N PHE A 230 -14.78 -3.96 6.33
CA PHE A 230 -15.44 -2.93 7.11
C PHE A 230 -16.96 -3.08 7.04
N VAL A 231 -17.59 -2.94 8.20
CA VAL A 231 -19.06 -3.01 8.37
C VAL A 231 -19.51 -1.75 9.08
N GLU A 232 -20.44 -1.06 8.43
CA GLU A 232 -20.92 0.26 8.81
C GLU A 232 -21.50 0.30 10.22
N GLU A 233 -22.27 -0.71 10.60
CA GLU A 233 -22.93 -0.85 11.90
C GLU A 233 -21.94 -1.08 13.05
N ARG A 234 -20.71 -1.49 12.73
CA ARG A 234 -19.62 -1.66 13.70
C ARG A 234 -18.80 -0.38 13.88
N THR A 235 -19.13 0.71 13.20
CA THR A 235 -18.34 1.94 13.28
C THR A 235 -18.16 2.42 14.71
N ALA A 236 -16.92 2.76 15.08
CA ALA A 236 -16.58 3.33 16.38
C ALA A 236 -15.76 4.62 16.20
N VAL A 237 -16.30 5.74 16.67
CA VAL A 237 -15.64 7.05 16.70
C VAL A 237 -15.18 7.33 18.13
N GLN A 238 -14.01 6.81 18.50
CA GLN A 238 -13.52 6.83 19.89
C GLN A 238 -12.02 7.09 20.05
N ASP A 239 -11.31 7.28 18.95
CA ASP A 239 -9.86 7.43 18.96
C ASP A 239 -9.47 8.91 18.80
N ASP A 240 -8.43 9.36 19.49
CA ASP A 240 -7.96 10.75 19.40
C ASP A 240 -7.10 11.02 18.14
N ASN A 241 -6.93 10.01 17.28
CA ASN A 241 -6.12 10.07 16.07
C ASN A 241 -6.86 9.45 14.89
N ALA A 242 -7.00 10.20 13.79
CA ALA A 242 -7.74 9.76 12.61
C ALA A 242 -7.17 8.48 11.95
N ALA A 243 -5.85 8.29 11.96
CA ALA A 243 -5.24 7.07 11.41
C ALA A 243 -5.54 5.86 12.31
N VAL A 244 -5.46 6.02 13.63
CA VAL A 244 -5.87 4.95 14.59
C VAL A 244 -7.36 4.65 14.45
N HIS A 245 -8.19 5.68 14.27
CA HIS A 245 -9.62 5.53 13.99
C HIS A 245 -9.88 4.67 12.74
N LEU A 246 -9.17 4.93 11.63
CA LEU A 246 -9.27 4.11 10.42
C LEU A 246 -8.84 2.66 10.66
N VAL A 247 -7.70 2.44 11.32
CA VAL A 247 -7.18 1.09 11.62
C VAL A 247 -8.12 0.33 12.55
N ARG A 248 -8.71 0.99 13.56
CA ARG A 248 -9.72 0.36 14.43
C ARG A 248 -10.90 -0.14 13.62
N ASN A 249 -11.45 0.71 12.78
CA ASN A 249 -12.64 0.40 12.01
C ASN A 249 -12.38 -0.66 10.93
N SER A 250 -11.18 -0.69 10.35
CA SER A 250 -10.78 -1.78 9.44
C SER A 250 -10.63 -3.14 10.14
N LEU A 251 -10.34 -3.15 11.44
CA LEU A 251 -10.12 -4.37 12.22
C LEU A 251 -11.35 -4.88 12.99
N GLY A 252 -12.47 -4.13 13.02
CA GLY A 252 -13.69 -4.56 13.69
C GLY A 252 -14.46 -3.47 14.44
N GLY A 253 -13.97 -2.22 14.41
CA GLY A 253 -14.70 -1.04 14.90
C GLY A 253 -14.98 -1.07 16.40
N ASN A 254 -16.25 -1.17 16.79
CA ASN A 254 -16.72 -1.23 18.17
C ASN A 254 -16.51 -2.61 18.83
N HIS A 255 -16.14 -3.64 18.06
CA HIS A 255 -15.99 -4.99 18.57
C HIS A 255 -14.59 -5.25 19.15
N HIS A 256 -14.42 -5.03 20.46
CA HIS A 256 -13.10 -5.12 21.11
C HIS A 256 -12.44 -6.51 20.99
N GLU A 257 -13.18 -7.58 21.28
CA GLU A 257 -12.66 -8.96 21.18
C GLU A 257 -12.17 -9.31 19.76
N MET A 258 -12.87 -8.84 18.72
CA MET A 258 -12.48 -9.07 17.34
C MET A 258 -11.13 -8.40 17.02
N ILE A 259 -10.99 -7.13 17.41
CA ILE A 259 -9.75 -6.38 17.21
C ILE A 259 -8.62 -7.05 18.01
N ALA A 260 -8.84 -7.34 19.30
CA ALA A 260 -7.86 -8.00 20.15
C ALA A 260 -7.44 -9.38 19.59
N GLY A 261 -8.40 -10.18 19.14
CA GLY A 261 -8.15 -11.47 18.50
C GLY A 261 -7.32 -11.35 17.23
N ARG A 262 -7.64 -10.40 16.35
CA ARG A 262 -6.85 -10.13 15.14
C ARG A 262 -5.42 -9.68 15.48
N LEU A 263 -5.24 -8.86 16.50
CA LEU A 263 -3.93 -8.32 16.91
C LEU A 263 -3.09 -9.31 17.74
N ALA A 264 -3.71 -10.30 18.39
CA ALA A 264 -3.02 -11.30 19.21
C ALA A 264 -2.09 -12.21 18.38
N PHE A 265 -2.34 -12.38 17.08
CA PHE A 265 -1.45 -13.14 16.21
C PHE A 265 -0.13 -12.40 15.96
N SER A 266 0.98 -13.07 16.28
CA SER A 266 2.35 -12.63 15.99
C SER A 266 2.91 -13.28 14.72
N PHE A 267 4.05 -12.78 14.25
CA PHE A 267 4.78 -13.41 13.14
C PHE A 267 5.15 -14.86 13.49
N PRO A 268 4.99 -15.82 12.55
CA PRO A 268 4.57 -15.66 11.16
C PRO A 268 3.05 -15.81 10.93
N ALA A 269 2.26 -16.12 11.97
CA ALA A 269 0.84 -16.41 11.83
C ALA A 269 -0.03 -15.17 11.53
N SER A 270 0.41 -13.96 11.92
CA SER A 270 -0.28 -12.69 11.68
C SER A 270 -0.73 -12.51 10.23
N ARG A 271 0.12 -12.90 9.27
CA ARG A 271 -0.14 -12.80 7.82
C ARG A 271 -1.31 -13.62 7.29
N ARG A 272 -1.87 -14.53 8.10
CA ARG A 272 -3.09 -15.29 7.75
C ARG A 272 -4.38 -14.59 8.17
N VAL A 273 -4.25 -13.54 8.98
CA VAL A 273 -5.38 -12.87 9.64
C VAL A 273 -5.48 -11.42 9.23
N ARG A 274 -4.35 -10.77 8.96
CA ARG A 274 -4.25 -9.39 8.49
C ARG A 274 -2.96 -9.17 7.72
N ASP A 275 -2.94 -8.18 6.85
CA ASP A 275 -1.70 -7.62 6.33
C ASP A 275 -1.14 -6.54 7.26
N ASP A 276 0.06 -6.07 6.96
CA ASP A 276 0.66 -4.91 7.60
C ASP A 276 -0.12 -3.64 7.17
N VAL A 277 -0.68 -2.93 8.16
CA VAL A 277 -1.51 -1.74 7.92
C VAL A 277 -0.74 -0.49 8.33
N THR A 278 -0.46 0.39 7.36
CA THR A 278 0.09 1.72 7.61
C THR A 278 -0.86 2.77 7.05
N VAL A 279 -1.19 3.78 7.86
CA VAL A 279 -2.12 4.85 7.49
C VAL A 279 -1.55 6.20 7.92
N GLN A 280 -1.60 7.18 7.03
CA GLN A 280 -1.33 8.58 7.30
C GLN A 280 -2.53 9.42 6.85
N VAL A 281 -2.95 10.35 7.71
CA VAL A 281 -4.00 11.33 7.39
C VAL A 281 -3.40 12.73 7.51
N VAL A 282 -3.48 13.52 6.44
CA VAL A 282 -2.96 14.88 6.36
C VAL A 282 -4.11 15.84 6.17
N PHE A 283 -4.30 16.77 7.09
CA PHE A 283 -5.36 17.78 7.02
C PHE A 283 -4.84 19.07 6.38
N PHE A 284 -5.65 19.66 5.51
CA PHE A 284 -5.40 20.93 4.87
C PHE A 284 -6.46 21.95 5.31
N ASN A 285 -6.08 23.23 5.31
CA ASN A 285 -6.97 24.35 5.63
C ASN A 285 -7.61 24.25 7.03
N GLU A 286 -6.97 23.60 8.00
CA GLU A 286 -7.35 23.74 9.40
C GLU A 286 -7.09 25.20 9.81
N GLY A 287 -8.14 25.90 10.24
CA GLY A 287 -7.98 27.19 10.93
C GLY A 287 -7.03 27.03 12.13
N PRO A 288 -6.45 28.13 12.65
CA PRO A 288 -5.46 28.04 13.73
C PRO A 288 -6.01 27.20 14.88
N GLN A 289 -5.33 26.09 15.20
CA GLN A 289 -5.60 25.29 16.38
C GLN A 289 -5.54 26.22 17.60
N LYS A 290 -6.67 26.39 18.29
CA LYS A 290 -6.77 27.17 19.52
C LYS A 290 -6.19 26.43 20.70
#